data_AF-A0A821HH08-F1
#
_entry.id   AF-A0A821HH08-F1
#
_cell.length_a   1.000
_cell.length_b   1.000
_cell.length_c   1.000
_cell.angle_alpha   90.00
_cell.angle_beta   90.00
_cell.angle_gamma   90.00
#
_symmetry.space_group_name_H-M   'P 1'
#
loop_
_entity.id
_entity.type
_entity.pdbx_description
1 polymer ?
#
loop_
_entity_poly.entity_id
_entity_poly.type
_entity_poly.pdbx_seq_one_letter_code
_entity_poly.pdbx_strand_id
1 'polypeptide(L)'
;YLDQARIDKAKKLQLAITAGVGSDHVFSFFFCILKGGEAGKKNKNILGCVENALGLREWIKQNKLEDRIKLVVTSDKQGENCMAEKTLPEASVVISQPFWPCYLDQARIDKAKKLQLAITAGVGSDHVNLEAACKRGITIAEITGSNVVSVAEHVVMQILALVRNFIPAYK
;
A
#
# COMPACT_ATOMS: atom_id res chain seq x y z
N TYR A 1 3.82 0.59 -20.60
CA TYR A 1 2.74 1.46 -21.10
C TYR A 1 1.60 1.47 -20.09
N LEU A 2 1.34 2.63 -19.46
CA LEU A 2 0.16 2.80 -18.62
C LEU A 2 -1.01 3.13 -19.54
N ASP A 3 -1.94 2.18 -19.69
CA ASP A 3 -3.20 2.36 -20.41
C ASP A 3 -4.04 3.47 -19.74
N GLN A 4 -4.76 4.23 -20.56
CA GLN A 4 -5.74 5.25 -20.18
C GLN A 4 -6.68 4.76 -19.05
N ALA A 5 -7.11 3.49 -19.07
CA ALA A 5 -7.93 2.91 -18.01
C ALA A 5 -7.25 2.92 -16.62
N ARG A 6 -5.92 2.75 -16.57
CA ARG A 6 -5.13 2.81 -15.32
C ARG A 6 -4.96 4.24 -14.84
N ILE A 7 -4.79 5.18 -15.77
CA ILE A 7 -4.77 6.62 -15.48
C ILE A 7 -6.13 7.07 -14.91
N ASP A 8 -7.23 6.58 -15.47
CA ASP A 8 -8.58 6.95 -15.04
C ASP A 8 -8.94 6.30 -13.69
N LYS A 9 -8.45 5.09 -13.40
CA LYS A 9 -8.58 4.47 -12.06
C LYS A 9 -7.75 5.23 -11.01
N ALA A 10 -6.54 5.67 -11.36
CA ALA A 10 -5.72 6.52 -10.50
C ALA A 10 -6.39 7.89 -10.27
N LYS A 11 -6.98 8.50 -11.30
CA LYS A 11 -7.78 9.73 -11.18
C LYS A 11 -9.03 9.54 -10.32
N LYS A 12 -9.73 8.41 -10.41
CA LYS A 12 -10.86 8.10 -9.53
C LYS A 12 -10.44 7.89 -8.07
N LEU A 13 -9.31 7.23 -7.82
CA LEU A 13 -8.75 7.10 -6.48
C LEU A 13 -8.31 8.46 -5.93
N GLN A 14 -7.65 9.28 -6.77
CA GLN A 14 -7.29 10.65 -6.45
C GLN A 14 -8.55 11.48 -6.17
N LEU A 15 -9.61 11.36 -6.97
CA LEU A 15 -10.89 12.03 -6.76
C LEU A 15 -11.59 11.54 -5.49
N ALA A 16 -11.52 10.26 -5.13
CA ALA A 16 -12.07 9.73 -3.88
C ALA A 16 -11.31 10.26 -2.65
N ILE A 17 -9.97 10.34 -2.75
CA ILE A 17 -9.12 10.98 -1.75
C ILE A 17 -9.46 12.48 -1.66
N THR A 18 -9.54 13.19 -2.78
CA THR A 18 -9.83 14.63 -2.82
C THR A 18 -11.26 14.97 -2.41
N ALA A 19 -12.26 14.14 -2.73
CA ALA A 19 -13.65 14.31 -2.34
C ALA A 19 -13.85 14.13 -0.83
N GLY A 20 -13.11 13.21 -0.19
CA GLY A 20 -13.03 13.15 1.27
C GLY A 20 -12.39 14.42 1.85
N VAL A 21 -11.32 14.90 1.22
CA VAL A 21 -10.57 16.12 1.59
C VAL A 21 -11.37 17.42 1.37
N GLY A 22 -12.57 17.38 0.77
CA GLY A 22 -13.46 18.55 0.64
C GLY A 22 -14.10 19.04 1.94
N SER A 23 -13.99 18.26 3.03
CA SER A 23 -14.45 18.64 4.38
C SER A 23 -13.31 19.27 5.20
N ASP A 24 -13.62 19.99 6.29
CA ASP A 24 -12.62 20.50 7.25
C ASP A 24 -11.84 19.37 7.98
N HIS A 25 -12.04 18.11 7.58
CA HIS A 25 -11.39 16.96 8.18
C HIS A 25 -9.95 16.77 7.69
N VAL A 26 -9.05 16.62 8.66
CA VAL A 26 -7.67 16.16 8.45
C VAL A 26 -7.68 14.64 8.33
N PHE A 27 -7.16 14.12 7.22
CA PHE A 27 -6.97 12.69 7.00
C PHE A 27 -5.62 12.24 7.53
N SER A 28 -5.61 11.12 8.25
CA SER A 28 -4.36 10.46 8.66
C SER A 28 -4.13 9.23 7.78
N PHE A 29 -3.09 9.33 6.96
CA PHE A 29 -2.62 8.27 6.08
C PHE A 29 -1.52 7.49 6.79
N PHE A 30 -1.79 6.22 7.07
CA PHE A 30 -0.81 5.29 7.59
C PHE A 30 -0.34 4.37 6.48
N PHE A 31 0.95 4.45 6.13
CA PHE A 31 1.54 3.65 5.07
C PHE A 31 2.57 2.67 5.62
N CYS A 32 2.26 1.38 5.57
CA CYS A 32 3.13 0.32 6.04
C CYS A 32 3.77 -0.45 4.86
N ILE A 33 5.07 -0.26 4.65
CA ILE A 33 5.81 -0.79 3.48
C ILE A 33 7.22 -1.23 3.84
N LEU A 34 7.82 -2.03 2.96
CA LEU A 34 9.17 -2.54 3.12
C LEU A 34 10.18 -1.38 3.15
N LYS A 35 11.27 -1.58 3.88
CA LYS A 35 12.41 -0.66 3.87
C LYS A 35 13.26 -0.93 2.63
N GLY A 36 13.46 0.07 1.79
CA GLY A 36 14.27 -0.03 0.57
C GLY A 36 15.76 0.11 0.83
N GLY A 37 16.16 0.69 1.97
CA GLY A 37 17.55 0.87 2.35
C GLY A 37 18.32 1.72 1.34
N GLU A 38 19.59 1.39 1.10
CA GLU A 38 20.43 2.13 0.17
C GLU A 38 19.90 2.12 -1.28
N ALA A 39 19.24 1.04 -1.70
CA ALA A 39 18.64 0.98 -3.03
C ALA A 39 17.49 1.99 -3.18
N GLY A 40 16.62 2.07 -2.17
CA GLY A 40 15.53 3.06 -2.13
C GLY A 40 16.04 4.50 -2.14
N LYS A 41 17.12 4.79 -1.39
CA LYS A 41 17.75 6.12 -1.36
C LYS A 41 18.39 6.51 -2.70
N LYS A 42 19.07 5.57 -3.36
CA LYS A 42 19.79 5.82 -4.62
C LYS A 42 18.87 5.91 -5.83
N ASN A 43 17.72 5.21 -5.80
CA ASN A 43 16.81 5.13 -6.92
C ASN A 43 15.38 5.53 -6.52
N LYS A 44 15.00 6.76 -6.87
CA LYS A 44 13.66 7.32 -6.61
C LYS A 44 12.53 6.59 -7.34
N ASN A 45 12.84 5.77 -8.35
CA ASN A 45 11.85 4.97 -9.06
C ASN A 45 11.44 3.70 -8.29
N ILE A 46 12.13 3.35 -7.20
CA ILE A 46 11.70 2.27 -6.30
C ILE A 46 10.61 2.83 -5.38
N LEU A 47 9.42 2.99 -5.93
CA LEU A 47 8.31 3.69 -5.26
C LEU A 47 7.77 2.94 -4.04
N GLY A 48 7.75 1.60 -4.07
CA GLY A 48 7.16 0.73 -3.04
C GLY A 48 8.02 0.54 -1.78
N CYS A 49 8.71 1.57 -1.30
CA CYS A 49 9.53 1.51 -0.10
C CYS A 49 9.39 2.74 0.80
N VAL A 50 9.78 2.62 2.08
CA VAL A 50 9.66 3.69 3.08
C VAL A 50 10.27 5.01 2.60
N GLU A 51 11.44 4.92 1.96
CA GLU A 51 12.23 6.06 1.48
C GLU A 51 11.45 6.88 0.45
N ASN A 52 10.78 6.24 -0.50
CA ASN A 52 10.09 6.93 -1.61
C ASN A 52 8.57 7.03 -1.43
N ALA A 53 7.96 6.24 -0.55
CA ALA A 53 6.53 6.24 -0.19
C ALA A 53 5.55 6.49 -1.33
N LEU A 54 5.71 5.76 -2.44
CA LEU A 54 4.91 5.90 -3.67
C LEU A 54 4.90 7.30 -4.28
N GLY A 55 5.82 8.19 -3.91
CA GLY A 55 5.82 9.60 -4.30
C GLY A 55 4.74 10.44 -3.60
N LEU A 56 4.09 9.91 -2.57
CA LEU A 56 2.99 10.60 -1.89
C LEU A 56 3.45 11.83 -1.13
N ARG A 57 4.68 11.84 -0.59
CA ARG A 57 5.21 13.01 0.12
C ARG A 57 5.32 14.21 -0.81
N GLU A 58 5.92 13.99 -1.98
CA GLU A 58 6.06 14.99 -3.02
C GLU A 58 4.70 15.43 -3.54
N TRP A 59 3.79 14.49 -3.78
CA TRP A 59 2.44 14.79 -4.26
C TRP A 59 1.65 15.65 -3.26
N ILE A 60 1.67 15.32 -1.95
CA ILE A 60 1.03 16.12 -0.90
C ILE A 60 1.55 17.55 -0.93
N LYS A 61 2.88 17.71 -0.98
CA LYS A 61 3.54 19.01 -1.01
C LYS A 61 3.22 19.83 -2.26
N GLN A 62 3.26 19.20 -3.43
CA GLN A 62 2.97 19.86 -4.70
C GLN A 62 1.52 20.36 -4.78
N ASN A 63 0.60 19.65 -4.12
CA ASN A 63 -0.82 20.01 -4.10
C ASN A 63 -1.21 20.85 -2.87
N LYS A 64 -0.26 21.26 -2.01
CA LYS A 64 -0.50 22.06 -0.80
C LYS A 64 -1.51 21.42 0.16
N LEU A 65 -1.36 20.12 0.41
CA LEU A 65 -2.27 19.31 1.22
C LEU A 65 -1.72 18.99 2.61
N GLU A 66 -0.60 19.57 3.02
CA GLU A 66 0.08 19.29 4.29
C GLU A 66 -0.82 19.55 5.53
N ASP A 67 -1.65 20.58 5.48
CA ASP A 67 -2.59 20.90 6.57
C ASP A 67 -3.80 19.96 6.62
N ARG A 68 -3.98 19.13 5.59
CA ARG A 68 -5.14 18.24 5.39
C ARG A 68 -4.78 16.76 5.43
N ILE A 69 -3.52 16.41 5.17
CA ILE A 69 -3.04 15.03 5.10
C ILE A 69 -1.83 14.85 6.00
N LYS A 70 -2.03 14.13 7.11
CA LYS A 70 -0.94 13.63 7.95
C LYS A 70 -0.48 12.27 7.43
N LEU A 71 0.69 12.22 6.79
CA LEU A 71 1.27 11.00 6.27
C LEU A 71 2.32 10.41 7.24
N VAL A 72 2.08 9.20 7.73
CA VAL A 72 3.04 8.40 8.49
C VAL A 72 3.44 7.19 7.64
N VAL A 73 4.75 6.99 7.45
CA VAL A 73 5.27 5.87 6.65
C VAL A 73 6.25 5.06 7.49
N THR A 74 6.07 3.75 7.56
CA THR A 74 6.93 2.87 8.35
C THR A 74 7.04 1.47 7.76
N SER A 75 8.14 0.78 8.05
CA SER A 75 8.27 -0.67 7.87
C SER A 75 8.05 -1.45 9.16
N ASP A 76 8.00 -0.75 10.29
CA ASP A 76 7.87 -1.33 11.62
C ASP A 76 6.40 -1.66 11.93
N LYS A 77 6.07 -2.95 11.86
CA LYS A 77 4.69 -3.46 11.81
C LYS A 77 4.38 -4.63 12.75
N GLN A 78 5.38 -5.08 13.51
CA GLN A 78 5.31 -6.27 14.34
C GLN A 78 5.93 -6.01 15.71
N GLY A 79 5.33 -6.60 16.74
CA GLY A 79 5.65 -6.36 18.15
C GLY A 79 4.71 -5.34 18.79
N GLU A 80 4.52 -5.46 20.10
CA GLU A 80 3.54 -4.68 20.88
C GLU A 80 3.77 -3.17 20.81
N ASN A 81 5.02 -2.75 20.62
CA ASN A 81 5.42 -1.35 20.63
C ASN A 81 5.78 -0.79 19.24
N CYS A 82 5.45 -1.52 18.17
CA CYS A 82 5.78 -1.10 16.82
C CYS A 82 5.03 0.17 16.41
N MET A 83 5.60 0.90 15.45
CA MET A 83 4.99 2.12 14.92
C MET A 83 3.58 1.89 14.35
N ALA A 84 3.30 0.70 13.80
CA ALA A 84 1.96 0.35 13.32
C ALA A 84 0.93 0.34 14.44
N GLU A 85 1.19 -0.32 15.58
CA GLU A 85 0.25 -0.37 16.72
C GLU A 85 -0.04 1.03 17.29
N LYS A 86 0.96 1.92 17.26
CA LYS A 86 0.81 3.31 17.73
C LYS A 86 0.03 4.19 16.77
N THR A 87 0.13 3.93 15.47
CA THR A 87 -0.43 4.82 14.43
C THR A 87 -1.83 4.40 14.01
N LEU A 88 -2.08 3.08 13.93
CA LEU A 88 -3.33 2.53 13.41
C LEU A 88 -4.61 3.03 14.10
N PRO A 89 -4.67 3.25 15.43
CA PRO A 89 -5.87 3.79 16.08
C PRO A 89 -6.33 5.14 15.54
N GLU A 90 -5.38 5.94 15.05
CA GLU A 90 -5.60 7.31 14.55
C GLU A 90 -5.74 7.38 13.04
N ALA A 91 -5.45 6.31 12.30
CA ALA A 91 -5.44 6.29 10.86
C ALA A 91 -6.87 6.26 10.28
N SER A 92 -7.15 7.16 9.34
CA SER A 92 -8.38 7.13 8.53
C SER A 92 -8.20 6.30 7.26
N VAL A 93 -6.97 6.27 6.74
CA VAL A 93 -6.57 5.45 5.59
C VAL A 93 -5.35 4.62 5.97
N VAL A 94 -5.40 3.33 5.69
CA VAL A 94 -4.23 2.44 5.75
C VAL A 94 -3.85 2.05 4.33
N ILE A 95 -2.57 2.15 4.02
CA ILE A 95 -1.99 1.60 2.80
C ILE A 95 -0.96 0.55 3.20
N SER A 96 -0.99 -0.62 2.59
CA SER A 96 -0.04 -1.72 2.79
C SER A 96 0.27 -2.39 1.46
N GLN A 97 1.21 -3.33 1.45
CA GLN A 97 1.54 -4.11 0.26
C GLN A 97 1.62 -5.61 0.58
N PRO A 98 1.32 -6.50 -0.38
CA PRO A 98 1.45 -7.95 -0.17
C PRO A 98 2.89 -8.37 0.14
N PHE A 99 3.89 -7.64 -0.36
CA PHE A 99 5.31 -7.91 -0.13
C PHE A 99 5.77 -7.66 1.32
N TRP A 100 5.04 -6.83 2.06
CA TRP A 100 5.33 -6.47 3.45
C TRP A 100 4.01 -6.16 4.17
N PRO A 101 3.16 -7.17 4.42
CA PRO A 101 1.77 -6.95 4.76
C PRO A 101 1.64 -6.44 6.19
N CYS A 102 0.92 -5.32 6.33
CA CYS A 102 0.36 -4.89 7.60
C CYS A 102 -0.96 -5.62 7.78
N TYR A 103 -0.92 -6.73 8.52
CA TYR A 103 -2.12 -7.52 8.78
C TYR A 103 -3.15 -6.68 9.55
N LEU A 104 -4.35 -6.57 9.00
CA LEU A 104 -5.51 -5.95 9.64
C LEU A 104 -6.45 -7.08 10.09
N ASP A 105 -6.07 -7.74 11.19
CA ASP A 105 -6.93 -8.71 11.85
C ASP A 105 -8.09 -8.02 12.59
N GLN A 106 -8.98 -8.83 13.19
CA GLN A 106 -10.14 -8.33 13.94
C GLN A 106 -9.71 -7.38 15.07
N ALA A 107 -8.67 -7.73 15.84
CA ALA A 107 -8.23 -6.93 16.98
C ALA A 107 -7.69 -5.55 16.55
N ARG A 108 -6.93 -5.51 15.46
CA ARG A 108 -6.44 -4.26 14.86
C ARG A 108 -7.57 -3.42 14.28
N ILE A 109 -8.52 -4.03 13.57
CA ILE A 109 -9.71 -3.34 13.05
C ILE A 109 -10.55 -2.76 14.20
N ASP A 110 -10.70 -3.49 15.31
CA ASP A 110 -11.43 -3.02 16.48
C ASP A 110 -10.75 -1.83 17.16
N LYS A 111 -9.41 -1.77 17.17
CA LYS A 111 -8.64 -0.62 17.67
C LYS A 111 -8.67 0.57 16.70
N ALA A 112 -8.78 0.34 15.40
CA ALA A 112 -8.72 1.35 14.33
C ALA A 112 -10.06 2.11 14.18
N LYS A 113 -10.49 2.82 15.23
CA LYS A 113 -11.84 3.43 15.30
C LYS A 113 -12.12 4.45 14.20
N LYS A 114 -11.08 5.08 13.64
CA LYS A 114 -11.16 6.09 12.59
C LYS A 114 -11.00 5.52 11.17
N LEU A 115 -10.63 4.24 11.05
CA LEU A 115 -10.33 3.64 9.75
C LEU A 115 -11.57 3.57 8.89
N GLN A 116 -11.45 4.09 7.66
CA GLN A 116 -12.51 4.11 6.66
C GLN A 116 -12.09 3.39 5.37
N LEU A 117 -10.78 3.38 5.06
CA LEU A 117 -10.26 2.84 3.82
C LEU A 117 -8.95 2.08 4.05
N ALA A 118 -8.89 0.83 3.59
CA ALA A 118 -7.68 0.03 3.51
C ALA A 118 -7.32 -0.20 2.04
N ILE A 119 -6.12 0.21 1.64
CA ILE A 119 -5.62 0.12 0.26
C ILE A 119 -4.45 -0.85 0.20
N THR A 120 -4.53 -1.85 -0.66
CA THR A 120 -3.39 -2.65 -1.08
C THR A 120 -2.67 -1.98 -2.26
N ALA A 121 -1.44 -1.51 -2.04
CA ALA A 121 -0.52 -1.07 -3.08
C ALA A 121 0.02 -2.27 -3.87
N GLY A 122 -0.83 -2.82 -4.74
CA GLY A 122 -0.61 -4.05 -5.48
C GLY A 122 -1.92 -4.80 -5.70
N VAL A 123 -1.85 -6.12 -5.72
CA VAL A 123 -2.99 -7.05 -5.85
C VAL A 123 -2.84 -8.14 -4.79
N GLY A 124 -3.92 -8.47 -4.08
CA GLY A 124 -3.94 -9.42 -2.96
C GLY A 124 -4.20 -8.74 -1.61
N SER A 125 -5.46 -8.72 -1.18
CA SER A 125 -5.90 -8.13 0.09
C SER A 125 -6.21 -9.15 1.18
N ASP A 126 -5.70 -10.38 1.06
CA ASP A 126 -5.89 -11.48 2.03
C ASP A 126 -5.33 -11.19 3.43
N HIS A 127 -4.44 -10.21 3.54
CA HIS A 127 -3.91 -9.71 4.81
C HIS A 127 -4.88 -8.80 5.58
N VAL A 128 -6.11 -8.58 5.07
CA VAL A 128 -7.17 -7.84 5.74
C VAL A 128 -8.30 -8.81 6.09
N ASN A 129 -8.78 -8.80 7.34
CA ASN A 129 -9.98 -9.55 7.70
C ASN A 129 -11.20 -8.89 7.05
N LEU A 130 -11.64 -9.45 5.91
CA LEU A 130 -12.72 -8.91 5.08
C LEU A 130 -14.05 -8.84 5.82
N GLU A 131 -14.36 -9.84 6.66
CA GLU A 131 -15.61 -9.88 7.42
C GLU A 131 -15.65 -8.78 8.48
N ALA A 132 -14.56 -8.63 9.24
CA ALA A 132 -14.41 -7.56 10.23
C ALA A 132 -14.53 -6.18 9.60
N ALA A 133 -13.86 -5.97 8.47
CA ALA A 133 -13.91 -4.72 7.71
C ALA A 133 -15.32 -4.44 7.20
N CYS A 134 -16.02 -5.44 6.66
CA CYS A 134 -17.40 -5.33 6.19
C CYS A 134 -18.35 -4.92 7.32
N LYS A 135 -18.30 -5.60 8.47
CA LYS A 135 -19.10 -5.26 9.67
C LYS A 135 -18.85 -3.83 10.16
N ARG A 136 -17.64 -3.32 9.98
CA ARG A 136 -17.20 -1.97 10.35
C ARG A 136 -17.46 -0.91 9.28
N GLY A 137 -17.94 -1.29 8.10
CA GLY A 137 -18.15 -0.39 6.97
C GLY A 137 -16.84 0.15 6.36
N ILE A 138 -15.72 -0.55 6.53
CA ILE A 138 -14.41 -0.16 5.99
C ILE A 138 -14.35 -0.57 4.52
N THR A 139 -14.01 0.37 3.66
CA THR A 139 -13.76 0.08 2.23
C THR A 139 -12.40 -0.57 2.07
N ILE A 140 -12.35 -1.66 1.30
CA ILE A 140 -11.09 -2.32 0.91
C ILE A 140 -10.90 -2.13 -0.58
N ALA A 141 -9.73 -1.65 -0.99
CA ALA A 141 -9.39 -1.43 -2.38
C ALA A 141 -8.00 -1.94 -2.71
N GLU A 142 -7.83 -2.39 -3.96
CA GLU A 142 -6.54 -2.81 -4.49
C GLU A 142 -6.39 -2.36 -5.95
N ILE A 143 -5.16 -2.42 -6.45
CA ILE A 143 -4.83 -1.93 -7.79
C ILE A 143 -4.90 -3.12 -8.76
N THR A 144 -6.09 -3.73 -8.86
CA THR A 144 -6.36 -4.88 -9.73
C THR A 144 -5.82 -4.65 -11.13
N GLY A 145 -5.06 -5.63 -11.65
CA GLY A 145 -4.44 -5.56 -12.97
C GLY A 145 -3.10 -4.82 -13.03
N SER A 146 -2.60 -4.23 -11.93
CA SER A 146 -1.34 -3.47 -11.92
C SER A 146 -0.09 -4.32 -12.19
N ASN A 147 -0.08 -5.55 -11.72
CA ASN A 147 1.10 -6.44 -11.74
C ASN A 147 0.87 -7.78 -12.46
N VAL A 148 -0.30 -8.02 -13.08
CA VAL A 148 -0.65 -9.31 -13.69
C VAL A 148 0.33 -9.76 -14.79
N VAL A 149 0.81 -8.83 -15.61
CA VAL A 149 1.83 -9.14 -16.64
C VAL A 149 3.15 -9.53 -15.98
N SER A 150 3.62 -8.77 -14.99
CA SER A 150 4.86 -9.07 -14.28
C SER A 150 4.80 -10.42 -13.55
N VAL A 151 3.67 -10.76 -12.95
CA VAL A 151 3.46 -12.08 -12.33
C VAL A 151 3.45 -13.18 -13.39
N ALA A 152 2.77 -13.00 -14.53
CA ALA A 152 2.75 -13.97 -15.62
C ALA A 152 4.15 -14.22 -16.21
N GLU A 153 4.93 -13.16 -16.47
CA GLU A 153 6.33 -13.25 -16.90
C GLU A 153 7.17 -14.03 -15.89
N HIS A 154 7.02 -13.74 -14.60
CA HIS A 154 7.74 -14.43 -13.55
C HIS A 154 7.40 -15.93 -13.49
N VAL A 155 6.12 -16.29 -13.65
CA VAL A 155 5.68 -17.70 -13.68
C VAL A 155 6.31 -18.44 -14.84
N VAL A 156 6.26 -17.89 -16.06
CA VAL A 156 6.87 -18.53 -17.24
C VAL A 156 8.39 -18.66 -17.07
N MET A 157 9.05 -17.65 -16.51
CA MET A 157 10.48 -17.70 -16.18
C MET A 157 10.80 -18.85 -15.21
N GLN A 158 10.03 -19.01 -14.13
CA GLN A 158 10.23 -20.10 -13.17
C GLN A 158 10.00 -21.48 -13.81
N ILE A 159 8.95 -21.63 -14.63
CA ILE A 159 8.69 -22.87 -15.38
C ILE A 159 9.90 -23.24 -16.24
N LEU A 160 10.43 -22.30 -17.03
CA LEU A 160 11.59 -22.54 -17.88
C LEU A 160 12.86 -22.84 -17.07
N ALA A 161 13.09 -22.12 -15.97
CA ALA A 161 14.25 -22.34 -15.11
C ALA A 161 14.24 -23.77 -14.53
N LEU A 162 13.08 -24.28 -14.14
CA LEU A 162 12.94 -25.64 -13.61
C LEU A 162 13.02 -26.71 -14.71
N VAL A 163 12.23 -26.57 -15.78
CA VAL A 163 12.18 -27.56 -16.88
C VAL A 163 13.53 -27.69 -17.59
N ARG A 164 14.27 -26.59 -17.72
CA ARG A 164 15.60 -26.60 -18.35
C ARG A 164 16.74 -26.86 -17.37
N ASN A 165 16.43 -27.18 -16.11
CA ASN A 165 17.40 -27.44 -15.07
C ASN A 165 18.46 -26.32 -14.93
N PHE A 166 18.01 -25.06 -15.02
CA PHE A 166 18.89 -23.89 -15.05
C PHE A 166 19.63 -23.70 -13.72
N ILE A 167 18.97 -23.93 -12.58
CA ILE A 167 19.54 -23.65 -11.24
C ILE A 167 20.79 -24.49 -10.94
N PRO A 168 20.84 -25.80 -11.24
CA PRO A 168 22.10 -26.54 -11.10
C PRO A 168 23.13 -26.19 -12.18
N ALA A 169 22.69 -25.79 -13.37
CA ALA A 169 23.56 -25.57 -14.53
C ALA A 169 24.29 -24.22 -14.54
N TYR A 170 23.80 -23.19 -13.83
CA TYR A 170 24.46 -21.88 -13.80
C TYR A 170 25.71 -21.82 -12.93
N LYS A 171 25.90 -22.82 -12.06
CA LYS A 171 27.05 -22.92 -11.17
C LYS A 171 28.34 -23.22 -11.93
#